data_AF-A0A950ADN4-F1
#
_entry.id   AF-A0A950ADN4-F1
#
_cell.length_a   1.000
_cell.length_b   1.000
_cell.length_c   1.000
_cell.angle_alpha   90.00
_cell.angle_beta   90.00
_cell.angle_gamma   90.00
#
_symmetry.space_group_name_H-M   'P 1'
#
loop_
_entity.id
_entity.type
_entity.pdbx_description
1 polymer ?
#
loop_
_entity_poly.entity_id
_entity_poly.type
_entity_poly.pdbx_seq_one_letter_code
_entity_poly.pdbx_strand_id
1 'polypeptide(L)'
;MRVVWAAAAFVAVVQVALAVDRYITYGYGADLGLYTQTIASAFDGFSNQVEHGNHFLVHFSPVYYLIAPLLALFRSPLTLEIVQIVACALTAPAIYLIARPRMEPSLAVLVALVTLLYPPLFGMALSEFHENAFAPAATAWLLWAVDERRWGLAAAFAALALCIKEDQAIILAVLG
;
A
#
# COMPACT_ATOMS: atom_id res chain seq x y z
N MET A 1 15.24 -14.12 -4.68
CA MET A 1 13.81 -14.12 -4.29
C MET A 1 13.57 -14.43 -2.81
N ARG A 2 13.93 -15.61 -2.27
CA ARG A 2 13.71 -15.94 -0.83
C ARG A 2 14.23 -14.89 0.14
N VAL A 3 15.45 -14.40 -0.09
CA VAL A 3 16.07 -13.34 0.71
C VAL A 3 15.25 -12.04 0.70
N VAL A 4 14.70 -11.67 -0.46
CA VAL A 4 13.89 -10.44 -0.61
C VAL A 4 12.58 -10.56 0.17
N TRP A 5 11.90 -11.72 0.09
CA TRP A 5 10.70 -11.97 0.89
C TRP A 5 10.97 -11.97 2.39
N ALA A 6 12.07 -12.61 2.82
CA ALA A 6 12.47 -12.61 4.22
C ALA A 6 12.77 -11.20 4.73
N ALA A 7 13.46 -10.38 3.92
CA ALA A 7 13.74 -8.99 4.26
C ALA A 7 12.48 -8.13 4.28
N ALA A 8 11.58 -8.26 3.30
CA ALA A 8 10.30 -7.55 3.27
C ALA A 8 9.45 -7.91 4.49
N ALA A 9 9.35 -9.19 4.84
CA ALA A 9 8.66 -9.65 6.04
C ALA A 9 9.31 -9.11 7.32
N PHE A 10 10.64 -9.14 7.41
CA PHE A 10 11.36 -8.61 8.56
C PHE A 10 11.12 -7.11 8.74
N VAL A 11 11.27 -6.31 7.68
CA VAL A 11 11.03 -4.86 7.72
C VAL A 11 9.57 -4.56 8.07
N ALA A 12 8.61 -5.29 7.49
CA ALA A 12 7.20 -5.14 7.83
C ALA A 12 6.94 -5.44 9.31
N VAL A 13 7.51 -6.51 9.88
CA VAL A 13 7.37 -6.83 11.32
C VAL A 13 7.94 -5.72 12.20
N VAL A 14 9.11 -5.18 11.84
CA VAL A 14 9.70 -4.04 12.57
C VAL A 14 8.79 -2.82 12.48
N GLN A 15 8.30 -2.48 11.28
CA GLN A 15 7.39 -1.35 11.09
C GLN A 15 6.05 -1.55 11.82
N VAL A 16 5.51 -2.77 11.88
CA VAL A 16 4.30 -3.07 12.66
C VAL A 16 4.57 -2.87 14.15
N ALA A 17 5.72 -3.30 14.68
CA ALA A 17 6.06 -3.05 16.08
C ALA A 17 6.13 -1.54 16.39
N LEU A 18 6.70 -0.74 15.47
CA LEU A 18 6.73 0.72 15.59
C LEU A 18 5.34 1.36 15.48
N ALA A 19 4.48 0.89 14.58
CA ALA A 19 3.10 1.34 14.45
C ALA A 19 2.27 1.01 15.70
N VAL A 20 2.47 -0.17 16.28
CA VAL A 20 1.85 -0.56 17.56
C VAL A 20 2.33 0.35 18.69
N ASP A 21 3.63 0.61 18.81
CA ASP A 21 4.19 1.54 19.79
C ASP A 21 3.57 2.93 19.65
N ARG A 22 3.52 3.46 18.41
CA ARG A 22 2.88 4.73 18.09
C ARG A 22 1.39 4.73 18.46
N TYR A 23 0.68 3.63 18.29
CA TYR A 23 -0.74 3.51 18.64
C TYR A 23 -0.96 3.52 20.15
N ILE A 24 -0.21 2.72 20.91
CA ILE A 24 -0.37 2.63 22.37
C ILE A 24 0.12 3.88 23.11
N THR A 25 1.00 4.66 22.47
CA THR A 25 1.49 5.96 22.98
C THR A 25 0.67 7.15 22.47
N TYR A 26 -0.44 6.91 21.76
CA TYR A 26 -1.33 7.94 21.23
C TYR A 26 -0.66 8.92 20.24
N GLY A 27 0.29 8.43 19.45
CA GLY A 27 1.01 9.21 18.43
C GLY A 27 0.31 9.33 17.07
N TYR A 28 -0.94 8.87 16.95
CA TYR A 28 -1.77 9.04 15.75
C TYR A 28 -2.70 10.24 15.89
N GLY A 29 -3.01 10.88 14.76
CA GLY A 29 -3.86 12.04 14.63
C GLY A 29 -5.23 11.69 14.08
N ALA A 30 -5.81 12.64 13.33
CA ALA A 30 -7.18 12.56 12.85
C ALA A 30 -7.36 11.55 11.70
N ASP A 31 -6.33 11.36 10.87
CA ASP A 31 -6.42 10.58 9.65
C ASP A 31 -6.73 9.10 9.95
N LEU A 32 -6.07 8.50 10.95
CA LEU A 32 -6.37 7.12 11.34
C LEU A 32 -7.84 6.96 11.74
N GLY A 33 -8.41 7.93 12.45
CA GLY A 33 -9.84 7.94 12.82
C GLY A 33 -10.76 8.12 11.61
N LEU A 34 -10.44 9.06 10.73
CA LEU A 34 -11.18 9.37 9.50
C LEU A 34 -11.32 8.12 8.62
N TYR A 35 -10.21 7.46 8.30
CA TYR A 35 -10.24 6.30 7.43
C TYR A 35 -10.80 5.07 8.13
N THR A 36 -10.61 4.92 9.44
CA THR A 36 -11.27 3.84 10.20
C THR A 36 -12.80 3.98 10.11
N GLN A 37 -13.35 5.18 10.29
CA GLN A 37 -14.79 5.43 10.17
C GLN A 37 -15.31 5.17 8.74
N THR A 38 -14.57 5.65 7.75
CA THR A 38 -14.89 5.47 6.33
C THR A 38 -14.96 3.99 5.95
N ILE A 39 -13.95 3.21 6.34
CA ILE A 39 -13.86 1.78 6.02
C ILE A 39 -14.87 0.97 6.86
N ALA A 40 -15.08 1.32 8.13
CA ALA A 40 -16.06 0.65 8.98
C ALA A 40 -17.50 0.83 8.46
N SER A 41 -17.80 1.97 7.84
CA SER A 41 -19.09 2.27 7.22
C SER A 41 -19.13 1.94 5.73
N ALA A 42 -18.21 1.13 5.19
CA ALA A 42 -18.10 0.92 3.74
C ALA A 42 -19.39 0.43 3.07
N PHE A 43 -20.19 -0.39 3.77
CA PHE A 43 -21.48 -0.87 3.28
C PHE A 43 -22.68 -0.11 3.87
N ASP A 44 -22.42 0.96 4.61
CA ASP A 44 -23.41 1.80 5.31
C ASP A 44 -23.07 3.29 5.11
N GLY A 45 -22.88 3.69 3.85
CA GLY A 45 -22.71 5.09 3.45
C GLY A 45 -21.28 5.54 3.18
N PHE A 46 -20.26 4.71 3.46
CA PHE A 46 -18.83 4.96 3.18
C PHE A 46 -18.42 6.38 3.61
N SER A 47 -18.67 6.69 4.89
CA SER A 47 -18.69 8.05 5.41
C SER A 47 -17.90 8.22 6.70
N ASN A 48 -17.52 9.47 6.99
CA ASN A 48 -16.85 9.85 8.22
C ASN A 48 -17.24 11.26 8.66
N GLN A 49 -16.90 11.59 9.91
CA GLN A 49 -17.26 12.89 10.51
C GLN A 49 -16.39 14.04 10.00
N VAL A 50 -15.12 13.78 9.64
CA VAL A 50 -14.17 14.83 9.24
C VAL A 50 -14.52 15.42 7.88
N GLU A 51 -14.96 14.58 6.95
CA GLU A 51 -15.42 14.96 5.61
C GLU A 51 -16.91 15.32 5.59
N HIS A 52 -17.59 15.21 6.73
CA HIS A 52 -19.02 15.50 6.90
C HIS A 52 -19.95 14.69 5.97
N GLY A 53 -19.58 13.46 5.61
CA GLY A 53 -20.38 12.65 4.71
C GLY A 53 -19.60 11.55 4.01
N ASN A 54 -20.09 11.17 2.83
CA ASN A 54 -19.55 10.09 2.02
C ASN A 54 -18.18 10.48 1.42
N HIS A 55 -17.19 9.62 1.62
CA HIS A 55 -15.81 9.82 1.18
C HIS A 55 -15.67 9.92 -0.33
N PHE A 56 -16.56 9.29 -1.13
CA PHE A 56 -16.57 9.44 -2.58
C PHE A 56 -16.90 10.85 -3.07
N LEU A 57 -17.40 11.74 -2.21
CA LEU A 57 -17.53 13.16 -2.53
C LEU A 57 -16.21 13.92 -2.43
N VAL A 58 -15.19 13.31 -1.82
CA VAL A 58 -13.86 13.90 -1.61
C VAL A 58 -12.81 13.17 -2.46
N HIS A 59 -12.75 11.84 -2.38
CA HIS A 59 -11.78 11.00 -3.08
C HIS A 59 -12.41 9.73 -3.66
N PHE A 60 -11.95 9.34 -4.84
CA PHE A 60 -12.29 8.07 -5.46
C PHE A 60 -11.34 6.96 -4.97
N SER A 61 -11.62 6.44 -3.77
CA SER A 61 -10.80 5.41 -3.12
C SER A 61 -11.50 4.03 -2.95
N PRO A 62 -12.02 3.37 -4.02
CA PRO A 62 -12.64 2.05 -3.92
C PRO A 62 -11.78 0.96 -3.27
N VAL A 63 -10.45 1.10 -3.23
CA VAL A 63 -9.53 0.13 -2.61
C VAL A 63 -9.88 -0.16 -1.15
N TYR A 64 -10.53 0.79 -0.46
CA TYR A 64 -11.02 0.64 0.91
C TYR A 64 -12.01 -0.50 1.13
N TYR A 65 -12.78 -0.88 0.10
CA TYR A 65 -13.68 -2.03 0.18
C TYR A 65 -12.92 -3.36 0.31
N LEU A 66 -11.67 -3.44 -0.15
CA LEU A 66 -10.82 -4.62 0.05
C LEU A 66 -10.35 -4.75 1.51
N ILE A 67 -10.31 -3.63 2.24
CA ILE A 67 -9.84 -3.54 3.63
C ILE A 67 -11.00 -3.73 4.61
N ALA A 68 -12.22 -3.31 4.24
CA ALA A 68 -13.44 -3.45 5.04
C ALA A 68 -13.63 -4.83 5.71
N PRO A 69 -13.50 -5.98 5.02
CA PRO A 69 -13.64 -7.28 5.67
C PRO A 69 -12.55 -7.56 6.73
N LEU A 70 -11.32 -7.05 6.53
CA LEU A 70 -10.25 -7.20 7.51
C LEU A 70 -10.54 -6.35 8.75
N LEU A 71 -10.97 -5.11 8.56
CA LEU A 71 -11.35 -4.23 9.67
C LEU A 71 -12.54 -4.80 10.46
N ALA A 72 -13.54 -5.37 9.78
CA ALA A 72 -14.68 -6.01 10.43
C ALA A 72 -14.28 -7.25 11.26
N LEU A 73 -13.27 -7.99 10.80
CA LEU A 73 -12.74 -9.18 11.48
C LEU A 73 -11.93 -8.82 12.72
N PHE A 74 -10.95 -7.93 12.59
CA PHE A 74 -10.00 -7.60 13.66
C PHE A 74 -10.48 -6.47 14.58
N ARG A 75 -11.41 -5.64 14.11
CA ARG A 75 -12.06 -4.54 14.86
C ARG A 75 -11.05 -3.60 15.54
N SER A 76 -9.97 -3.26 14.84
CA SER A 76 -8.91 -2.40 15.33
C SER A 76 -8.40 -1.46 14.24
N PRO A 77 -8.15 -0.16 14.53
CA PRO A 77 -7.51 0.76 13.58
C PRO A 77 -6.13 0.28 13.13
N LEU A 78 -5.42 -0.47 13.98
CA LEU A 78 -4.12 -1.07 13.61
C LEU A 78 -4.20 -2.00 12.40
N THR A 79 -5.38 -2.52 12.07
CA THR A 79 -5.58 -3.29 10.84
C THR A 79 -5.23 -2.48 9.59
N LEU A 80 -5.60 -1.19 9.56
CA LEU A 80 -5.32 -0.30 8.44
C LEU A 80 -3.80 -0.09 8.30
N GLU A 81 -3.16 0.23 9.42
CA GLU A 81 -1.71 0.44 9.51
C GLU A 81 -0.92 -0.80 9.03
N ILE A 82 -1.32 -1.99 9.51
CA ILE A 82 -0.68 -3.26 9.09
C ILE A 82 -0.85 -3.48 7.59
N VAL A 83 -2.05 -3.24 7.04
CA VAL A 83 -2.31 -3.42 5.60
C VAL A 83 -1.48 -2.44 4.77
N GLN A 84 -1.36 -1.18 5.18
CA GLN A 84 -0.48 -0.18 4.56
C GLN A 84 1.00 -0.60 4.61
N ILE A 85 1.49 -1.05 5.77
CA ILE A 85 2.88 -1.52 5.93
C ILE A 85 3.17 -2.70 5.01
N VAL A 86 2.26 -3.67 4.95
CA VAL A 86 2.38 -4.83 4.06
C VAL A 86 2.40 -4.38 2.60
N ALA A 87 1.52 -3.45 2.20
CA ALA A 87 1.52 -2.91 0.86
C ALA A 87 2.86 -2.24 0.51
N CYS A 88 3.40 -1.38 1.37
CA CYS A 88 4.71 -0.77 1.16
C CYS A 88 5.81 -1.83 1.01
N ALA A 89 5.85 -2.85 1.87
CA ALA A 89 6.84 -3.93 1.81
C ALA A 89 6.74 -4.78 0.52
N LEU A 90 5.54 -4.95 -0.03
CA LEU A 90 5.29 -5.67 -1.30
C LEU A 90 5.88 -4.97 -2.54
N THR A 91 6.35 -3.74 -2.41
CA THR A 91 7.08 -3.03 -3.48
C THR A 91 8.41 -3.73 -3.81
N ALA A 92 9.16 -4.16 -2.80
CA ALA A 92 10.51 -4.71 -2.99
C ALA A 92 10.56 -6.01 -3.81
N PRO A 93 9.68 -7.01 -3.62
CA PRO A 93 9.61 -8.17 -4.49
C PRO A 93 9.39 -7.84 -5.98
N ALA A 94 8.53 -6.85 -6.29
CA ALA A 94 8.30 -6.42 -7.67
C ALA A 94 9.57 -5.78 -8.27
N ILE A 95 10.22 -4.89 -7.51
CA ILE A 95 11.50 -4.30 -7.92
C ILE A 95 12.57 -5.36 -8.16
N TYR A 96 12.67 -6.39 -7.30
CA TYR A 96 13.57 -7.52 -7.53
C TYR A 96 13.29 -8.22 -8.85
N LEU A 97 12.02 -8.48 -9.17
CA LEU A 97 11.64 -9.15 -10.41
C LEU A 97 11.99 -8.31 -11.65
N ILE A 98 11.81 -6.99 -11.59
CA ILE A 98 12.20 -6.08 -12.67
C ILE A 98 13.73 -6.03 -12.84
N ALA A 99 14.46 -6.01 -11.73
CA ALA A 99 15.92 -5.92 -11.75
C ALA A 99 16.60 -7.24 -12.17
N ARG A 100 16.04 -8.39 -11.77
CA ARG A 100 16.69 -9.71 -11.90
C ARG A 100 17.17 -10.07 -13.32
N PRO A 101 16.44 -9.76 -14.41
CA PRO A 101 16.89 -10.02 -15.78
C PRO A 101 17.98 -9.07 -16.29
N ARG A 102 18.21 -7.94 -15.62
CA ARG A 102 19.05 -6.83 -16.10
C ARG A 102 20.40 -6.71 -15.42
N MET A 103 20.62 -7.45 -14.32
CA MET A 103 21.84 -7.35 -13.53
C MET A 103 22.15 -8.66 -12.79
N GLU A 104 23.34 -8.71 -12.19
CA GLU A 104 23.76 -9.82 -11.35
C GLU A 104 22.78 -10.09 -10.20
N PRO A 105 22.57 -11.36 -9.80
CA PRO A 105 21.57 -11.71 -8.79
C PRO A 105 21.75 -10.98 -7.46
N SER A 106 23.00 -10.77 -7.04
CA SER A 106 23.34 -10.06 -5.81
C SER A 106 22.96 -8.57 -5.89
N LEU A 107 23.21 -7.94 -7.03
CA LEU A 107 22.85 -6.53 -7.26
C LEU A 107 21.33 -6.36 -7.33
N ALA A 108 20.61 -7.29 -7.97
CA ALA A 108 19.14 -7.26 -7.98
C ALA A 108 18.55 -7.41 -6.58
N VAL A 109 19.14 -8.26 -5.72
CA VAL A 109 18.77 -8.34 -4.30
C VAL A 109 19.06 -7.01 -3.61
N LEU A 110 20.25 -6.44 -3.78
CA LEU A 110 20.63 -5.18 -3.16
C LEU A 110 19.66 -4.04 -3.53
N VAL A 111 19.32 -3.90 -4.81
CA VAL A 111 18.36 -2.88 -5.27
C VAL A 111 16.99 -3.04 -4.58
N ALA A 112 16.48 -4.27 -4.47
CA ALA A 112 15.23 -4.53 -3.77
C ALA A 112 15.31 -4.24 -2.26
N LEU A 113 16.45 -4.52 -1.61
CA LEU A 113 16.67 -4.19 -0.21
C LEU A 113 16.76 -2.67 0.01
N VAL A 114 17.40 -1.94 -0.91
CA VAL A 114 17.46 -0.48 -0.88
C VAL A 114 16.06 0.12 -0.99
N THR A 115 15.15 -0.47 -1.77
CA THR A 115 13.75 -0.04 -1.82
C THR A 115 13.08 -0.07 -0.44
N LEU A 116 13.32 -1.10 0.38
CA LEU A 116 12.72 -1.20 1.73
C LEU A 116 13.25 -0.14 2.70
N LEU A 117 14.45 0.38 2.47
CA LEU A 117 15.10 1.40 3.30
C LEU A 117 15.01 2.80 2.68
N TYR A 118 14.35 2.93 1.52
CA TYR A 118 14.20 4.20 0.84
C TYR A 118 13.33 5.14 1.69
N PRO A 119 13.84 6.30 2.15
CA PRO A 119 13.16 7.09 3.18
C PRO A 119 11.71 7.46 2.87
N PRO A 120 11.33 7.83 1.63
CA PRO A 120 9.92 8.09 1.31
C PRO A 120 9.02 6.86 1.47
N LEU A 121 9.46 5.67 1.03
CA LEU A 121 8.66 4.44 1.19
C LEU A 121 8.60 3.99 2.65
N PHE A 122 9.74 4.10 3.36
CA PHE A 122 9.80 3.76 4.78
C PHE A 122 8.93 4.71 5.62
N GLY A 123 8.99 6.00 5.33
CA GLY A 123 8.16 7.02 5.98
C GLY A 123 6.68 6.85 5.67
N MET A 124 6.33 6.54 4.42
CA MET A 124 4.95 6.23 4.00
C MET A 124 4.37 4.99 4.69
N ALA A 125 5.20 3.99 5.00
CA ALA A 125 4.73 2.83 5.77
C ALA A 125 4.38 3.20 7.23
N LEU A 126 5.00 4.24 7.79
CA LEU A 126 4.85 4.66 9.19
C LEU A 126 4.06 5.97 9.36
N SER A 127 3.64 6.61 8.27
CA SER A 127 2.72 7.73 8.31
C SER A 127 1.34 7.27 8.77
N GLU A 128 0.45 8.21 9.06
CA GLU A 128 -0.96 7.81 9.24
C GLU A 128 -1.48 7.15 7.98
N PHE A 129 -2.39 6.18 8.17
CA PHE A 129 -2.99 5.46 7.07
C PHE A 129 -3.54 6.39 5.99
N HIS A 130 -3.24 6.09 4.73
CA HIS A 130 -3.88 6.69 3.56
C HIS A 130 -3.78 5.75 2.36
N GLU A 131 -4.75 5.78 1.47
CA GLU A 131 -4.83 4.96 0.25
C GLU A 131 -3.57 5.07 -0.62
N ASN A 132 -2.90 6.22 -0.64
CA ASN A 132 -1.71 6.44 -1.47
C ASN A 132 -0.53 5.50 -1.11
N ALA A 133 -0.55 4.84 0.06
CA ALA A 133 0.47 3.88 0.42
C ALA A 133 0.41 2.57 -0.39
N PHE A 134 -0.72 2.29 -1.05
CA PHE A 134 -0.84 1.15 -1.97
C PHE A 134 -0.18 1.41 -3.34
N ALA A 135 0.02 2.69 -3.70
CA ALA A 135 0.45 3.09 -5.03
C ALA A 135 1.86 2.57 -5.41
N PRO A 136 2.89 2.60 -4.53
CA PRO A 136 4.21 2.09 -4.87
C PRO A 136 4.19 0.62 -5.28
N ALA A 137 3.48 -0.22 -4.53
CA ALA A 137 3.37 -1.64 -4.85
C ALA A 137 2.53 -1.89 -6.10
N ALA A 138 1.34 -1.28 -6.21
CA ALA A 138 0.50 -1.42 -7.39
C ALA A 138 1.24 -1.04 -8.68
N THR A 139 1.98 0.08 -8.64
CA THR A 139 2.79 0.57 -9.76
C THR A 139 3.97 -0.35 -10.06
N ALA A 140 4.73 -0.79 -9.06
CA ALA A 140 5.88 -1.67 -9.27
C ALA A 140 5.45 -3.03 -9.86
N TRP A 141 4.35 -3.60 -9.37
CA TRP A 141 3.78 -4.84 -9.88
C TRP A 141 3.18 -4.67 -11.28
N LEU A 142 2.55 -3.53 -11.57
CA LEU A 142 2.11 -3.17 -12.91
C LEU A 142 3.30 -3.13 -13.89
N LEU A 143 4.35 -2.38 -13.55
CA LEU A 143 5.56 -2.26 -14.36
C LEU A 143 6.19 -3.63 -14.64
N TRP A 144 6.31 -4.47 -13.61
CA TRP A 144 6.78 -5.84 -13.78
C TRP A 144 5.88 -6.67 -14.72
N ALA A 145 4.56 -6.57 -14.56
CA ALA A 145 3.63 -7.32 -15.39
C ALA A 145 3.68 -6.87 -16.86
N VAL A 146 3.85 -5.57 -17.12
CA VAL A 146 4.08 -5.01 -18.46
C VAL A 146 5.41 -5.52 -19.04
N ASP A 147 6.49 -5.46 -18.25
CA ASP A 147 7.83 -5.91 -18.65
C ASP A 147 7.85 -7.39 -19.08
N GLU A 148 7.15 -8.23 -18.33
CA GLU A 148 6.99 -9.67 -18.60
C GLU A 148 5.86 -9.97 -19.61
N ARG A 149 5.22 -8.95 -20.19
CA ARG A 149 4.09 -9.07 -21.14
C ARG A 149 2.91 -9.88 -20.60
N ARG A 150 2.69 -9.83 -19.29
CA ARG A 150 1.59 -10.51 -18.58
C ARG A 150 0.35 -9.61 -18.53
N TRP A 151 -0.27 -9.40 -19.69
CA TRP A 151 -1.34 -8.42 -19.88
C TRP A 151 -2.53 -8.55 -18.92
N GLY A 152 -2.92 -9.78 -18.54
CA GLY A 152 -3.98 -9.98 -17.56
C GLY A 152 -3.62 -9.45 -16.16
N LEU A 153 -2.36 -9.64 -15.74
CA LEU A 153 -1.86 -9.07 -14.47
C LEU A 153 -1.66 -7.57 -14.58
N ALA A 154 -1.17 -7.08 -15.73
CA ALA A 154 -1.03 -5.65 -15.97
C ALA A 154 -2.40 -4.95 -15.87
N ALA A 155 -3.43 -5.49 -16.52
CA ALA A 155 -4.79 -4.96 -16.40
C ALA A 155 -5.32 -5.00 -14.96
N ALA A 156 -5.05 -6.08 -14.22
CA ALA A 156 -5.46 -6.18 -12.82
C ALA A 156 -4.77 -5.13 -11.92
N PHE A 157 -3.45 -4.93 -12.07
CA PHE A 157 -2.72 -3.93 -11.29
C PHE A 157 -3.04 -2.49 -11.73
N ALA A 158 -3.33 -2.27 -13.02
CA ALA A 158 -3.81 -0.98 -13.51
C ALA A 158 -5.20 -0.65 -12.92
N ALA A 159 -6.12 -1.61 -12.93
CA ALA A 159 -7.42 -1.46 -12.29
C ALA A 159 -7.28 -1.22 -10.78
N LEU A 160 -6.39 -1.96 -10.10
CA LEU A 160 -6.09 -1.73 -8.70
C LEU A 160 -5.57 -0.30 -8.47
N ALA A 161 -4.64 0.19 -9.30
CA ALA A 161 -4.11 1.54 -9.21
C ALA A 161 -5.21 2.61 -9.35
N LEU A 162 -6.12 2.45 -10.30
CA LEU A 162 -7.28 3.35 -10.47
C LEU A 162 -8.27 3.31 -9.30
N CYS A 163 -8.33 2.19 -8.57
CA CYS A 163 -9.13 2.06 -7.37
C CYS A 163 -8.46 2.66 -6.12
N ILE A 164 -7.18 3.04 -6.18
CA ILE A 164 -6.48 3.64 -5.03
C ILE A 164 -6.98 5.05 -4.83
N LYS A 165 -6.82 5.91 -5.83
CA LYS A 165 -7.18 7.34 -5.79
C LYS A 165 -7.26 7.90 -7.21
N GLU A 166 -8.05 8.94 -7.42
CA GLU A 166 -8.27 9.56 -8.72
C GLU A 166 -7.00 10.07 -9.42
N ASP A 167 -6.01 10.53 -8.65
CA ASP A 167 -4.74 11.06 -9.16
C ASP A 167 -3.80 9.96 -9.70
N GLN A 168 -4.04 8.69 -9.35
CA GLN A 168 -3.25 7.55 -9.85
C GLN A 168 -3.43 7.32 -11.34
N ALA A 169 -4.48 7.88 -11.97
CA ALA A 169 -4.65 7.86 -13.41
C ALA A 169 -3.47 8.51 -14.16
N ILE A 170 -2.79 9.48 -13.55
CA ILE A 170 -1.61 10.14 -14.13
C ILE A 170 -0.46 9.13 -14.31
N ILE A 171 -0.27 8.22 -13.35
CA ILE A 171 0.76 7.18 -13.41
C ILE A 171 0.49 6.24 -14.60
N LEU A 172 -0.77 5.87 -14.83
CA LEU A 172 -1.15 5.04 -15.97
C LEU A 172 -0.97 5.76 -17.30
N ALA A 173 -1.30 7.04 -17.38
CA ALA A 173 -1.12 7.83 -18.60
C ALA A 173 0.34 7.88 -19.09
N VAL A 174 1.30 7.81 -18.17
CA VAL A 174 2.74 7.74 -18.52
C VAL A 174 3.12 6.41 -19.15
N LEU A 175 2.39 5.33 -18.86
CA LEU A 175 2.67 3.99 -19.37
C LEU A 175 2.11 3.74 -20.78
N GLY A 176 1.17 4.56 -21.25
CA GLY A 176 0.52 4.45 -22.56
C GLY A 176 -0.85 3.79 -22.49
#